data_AF-A0A6N4AKI9-F1
#
_entry.id   AF-A0A6N4AKI9-F1
#
_cell.length_a   1.000
_cell.length_b   1.000
_cell.length_c   1.000
_cell.angle_alpha   90.00
_cell.angle_beta   90.00
_cell.angle_gamma   90.00
#
_symmetry.space_group_name_H-M   'P 1'
#
loop_
_entity.id
_entity.type
_entity.pdbx_description
1 polymer ?
#
loop_
_entity_poly.entity_id
_entity_poly.type
_entity_poly.pdbx_seq_one_letter_code
_entity_poly.pdbx_strand_id
1 'polypeptide(L)'
;MKISKIIARILSLLLRAWITASAAVMMYIPMSALAYAQRGYRAVGGEMLPVAIVAVAVWYGLGWLAQTWYRDMIGGGHDDRS
;
A
#
# COMPACT_ATOMS: atom_id res chain seq x y z
N MET A 1 -24.74 -7.95 4.63
CA MET A 1 -24.25 -6.89 3.70
C MET A 1 -24.72 -7.22 2.29
N LYS A 2 -25.26 -6.26 1.52
CA LYS A 2 -25.61 -6.50 0.10
C LYS A 2 -24.37 -7.00 -0.65
N ILE A 3 -24.52 -7.97 -1.56
CA ILE A 3 -23.42 -8.62 -2.33
C ILE A 3 -22.46 -7.61 -2.94
N SER A 4 -22.99 -6.49 -3.46
CA SER A 4 -22.20 -5.38 -4.02
C SER A 4 -21.15 -4.81 -3.04
N LYS A 5 -21.46 -4.70 -1.73
CA LYS A 5 -20.49 -4.24 -0.72
C LYS A 5 -19.37 -5.25 -0.47
N ILE A 6 -19.68 -6.55 -0.58
CA ILE A 6 -18.69 -7.62 -0.44
C ILE A 6 -17.72 -7.59 -1.61
N ILE A 7 -18.23 -7.48 -2.84
CA ILE A 7 -17.42 -7.39 -4.06
C ILE A 7 -16.51 -6.16 -4.02
N ALA A 8 -17.04 -4.98 -3.68
CA ALA A 8 -16.25 -3.76 -3.55
C ALA A 8 -15.16 -3.87 -2.48
N ARG A 9 -15.45 -4.55 -1.36
CA ARG A 9 -14.47 -4.79 -0.29
C ARG A 9 -13.35 -5.73 -0.74
N ILE A 10 -13.69 -6.79 -1.49
CA ILE A 10 -12.68 -7.71 -2.04
C ILE A 10 -11.80 -6.99 -3.05
N LEU A 11 -12.39 -6.24 -4.00
CA LEU A 11 -11.64 -5.46 -5.00
C LEU A 11 -10.69 -4.44 -4.35
N SER A 12 -11.15 -3.69 -3.35
CA SER A 12 -10.31 -2.71 -2.64
C SER A 12 -9.16 -3.36 -1.86
N LEU A 13 -9.39 -4.51 -1.23
CA LEU A 13 -8.32 -5.28 -0.58
C LEU A 13 -7.29 -5.79 -1.60
N LEU A 14 -7.75 -6.29 -2.74
CA LEU A 14 -6.91 -6.81 -3.80
C LEU A 14 -6.05 -5.70 -4.42
N LEU A 15 -6.64 -4.53 -4.68
CA LEU A 15 -5.93 -3.35 -5.18
C LEU A 15 -4.89 -2.86 -4.17
N ARG A 16 -5.24 -2.79 -2.89
CA ARG A 16 -4.33 -2.36 -1.82
C ARG A 16 -3.16 -3.31 -1.65
N ALA A 17 -3.41 -4.62 -1.74
CA ALA A 17 -2.36 -5.64 -1.73
C ALA A 17 -1.44 -5.50 -2.95
N TRP A 18 -2.01 -5.25 -4.13
CA TRP A 18 -1.24 -5.06 -5.36
C TRP A 18 -0.29 -3.86 -5.29
N ILE A 19 -0.80 -2.70 -4.88
CA ILE A 19 0.01 -1.47 -4.76
C ILE A 19 1.13 -1.67 -3.73
N THR A 20 0.81 -2.32 -2.61
CA THR A 20 1.80 -2.60 -1.56
C THR A 20 2.88 -3.57 -2.05
N ALA A 21 2.50 -4.62 -2.77
CA ALA A 21 3.45 -5.55 -3.38
C ALA A 21 4.33 -4.86 -4.44
N SER A 22 3.75 -4.03 -5.30
CA SER A 22 4.50 -3.24 -6.29
C SER A 22 5.52 -2.30 -5.64
N ALA A 23 5.13 -1.62 -4.55
CA ALA A 23 6.04 -0.76 -3.80
C ALA A 23 7.20 -1.55 -3.17
N ALA A 24 6.90 -2.72 -2.59
CA ALA A 24 7.93 -3.61 -2.05
C ALA A 24 8.90 -4.09 -3.14
N VAL A 25 8.40 -4.48 -4.31
CA VAL A 25 9.21 -4.93 -5.45
C VAL A 25 10.08 -3.79 -6.00
N MET A 26 9.53 -2.59 -6.18
CA MET A 26 10.29 -1.42 -6.64
C MET A 26 11.40 -1.02 -5.67
N MET A 27 11.22 -1.25 -4.36
CA MET A 27 12.27 -1.05 -3.36
C MET A 27 13.31 -2.19 -3.39
N TYR A 28 12.84 -3.42 -3.57
CA TYR A 28 13.69 -4.62 -3.52
C TYR A 28 14.64 -4.73 -4.71
N ILE A 29 14.19 -4.43 -5.94
CA ILE A 29 15.02 -4.54 -7.15
C ILE A 29 16.32 -3.71 -7.06
N PRO A 30 16.28 -2.39 -6.79
CA PRO A 30 17.50 -1.59 -6.70
C PRO A 30 18.35 -1.98 -5.50
N MET A 31 17.74 -2.32 -4.35
CA MET A 31 18.50 -2.79 -3.18
C MET A 31 19.22 -4.11 -3.43
N SER A 32 18.56 -5.08 -4.07
CA SER A 32 19.19 -6.35 -4.44
C SER A 32 20.31 -6.14 -5.44
N ALA A 33 20.14 -5.25 -6.43
CA ALA A 33 21.18 -4.94 -7.39
C ALA A 33 22.40 -4.27 -6.73
N LEU A 34 22.18 -3.30 -5.84
CA LEU A 34 23.23 -2.62 -5.06
C LEU A 34 23.97 -3.60 -4.13
N ALA A 35 23.24 -4.44 -3.41
CA ALA A 35 23.85 -5.43 -2.53
C ALA A 35 24.66 -6.47 -3.33
N TYR A 36 24.17 -6.90 -4.50
CA TYR A 36 24.91 -7.81 -5.37
C TYR A 36 26.20 -7.15 -5.90
N ALA A 37 26.14 -5.87 -6.27
CA ALA A 37 27.30 -5.12 -6.74
C ALA A 37 28.35 -4.86 -5.64
N GLN A 38 27.94 -4.66 -4.39
CA GLN A 38 28.85 -4.36 -3.29
C GLN A 38 29.36 -5.59 -2.53
N ARG A 39 28.55 -6.65 -2.41
CA ARG A 39 28.84 -7.83 -1.57
C ARG A 39 28.89 -9.15 -2.33
N GLY A 40 28.52 -9.20 -3.60
CA GLY A 40 28.58 -10.42 -4.43
C GLY A 40 27.50 -11.48 -4.14
N TYR A 41 26.55 -11.18 -3.25
CA TYR A 41 25.42 -12.07 -2.91
C TYR A 41 24.08 -11.34 -2.99
N ARG A 42 22.99 -12.08 -3.23
CA ARG A 42 21.63 -11.52 -3.16
C ARG A 42 21.30 -11.16 -1.70
N ALA A 43 20.85 -9.93 -1.49
CA ALA A 43 20.38 -9.43 -0.19
C ALA A 43 19.08 -10.13 0.24
N VAL A 44 19.22 -11.26 0.94
CA VAL A 44 18.07 -12.07 1.44
C VAL A 44 17.87 -11.91 2.95
N GLY A 45 18.80 -11.24 3.66
CA GLY A 45 18.78 -11.07 5.12
C GLY A 45 18.28 -9.71 5.59
N GLY A 46 18.97 -9.10 6.57
CA GLY A 46 18.61 -7.80 7.19
C GLY A 46 18.50 -6.61 6.22
N GLU A 47 18.97 -6.76 4.99
CA GLU A 47 18.82 -5.80 3.88
C GLU A 47 17.36 -5.74 3.34
N MET A 48 16.49 -6.68 3.71
CA MET A 48 15.04 -6.63 3.41
C MET A 48 14.25 -5.78 4.41
N LEU A 49 14.86 -5.37 5.53
CA LEU A 49 14.22 -4.54 6.56
C LEU A 49 13.64 -3.22 6.01
N PRO A 50 14.32 -2.48 5.09
CA PRO A 50 13.76 -1.30 4.45
C PRO A 50 12.54 -1.62 3.58
N VAL A 51 12.57 -2.75 2.88
CA VAL A 51 11.44 -3.21 2.04
C VAL A 51 10.22 -3.50 2.91
N ALA A 52 10.41 -4.15 4.06
CA ALA A 52 9.34 -4.42 5.01
C ALA A 52 8.75 -3.11 5.60
N ILE A 53 9.60 -2.15 5.98
CA ILE A 53 9.15 -0.84 6.49
C ILE A 53 8.31 -0.11 5.43
N VAL A 54 8.78 -0.08 4.17
CA VAL A 54 8.04 0.58 3.07
C VAL A 54 6.73 -0.13 2.78
N ALA A 55 6.70 -1.47 2.77
CA ALA A 55 5.47 -2.22 2.57
C ALA A 55 4.43 -1.90 3.67
N VAL A 56 4.85 -1.85 4.93
CA VAL A 56 3.98 -1.48 6.06
C VAL A 56 3.50 -0.04 5.90
N ALA A 57 4.40 0.90 5.62
CA ALA A 57 4.05 2.32 5.45
C ALA A 57 3.04 2.54 4.32
N VAL A 58 3.24 1.89 3.15
CA VAL A 58 2.31 1.97 2.01
C VAL A 58 0.97 1.32 2.34
N TRP A 59 0.98 0.18 3.01
CA TRP A 59 -0.25 -0.50 3.42
C TRP A 59 -1.09 0.37 4.35
N TYR A 60 -0.49 0.93 5.41
CA TYR A 60 -1.20 1.80 6.34
C TYR A 60 -1.57 3.14 5.70
N GLY A 61 -0.70 3.73 4.88
CA GLY A 61 -0.95 4.96 4.14
C GLY A 61 -2.15 4.86 3.20
N LEU A 62 -2.27 3.77 2.44
CA LEU A 62 -3.44 3.51 1.58
C LEU A 62 -4.73 3.32 2.39
N GLY A 63 -4.64 2.65 3.54
CA GLY A 63 -5.79 2.47 4.44
C GLY A 63 -6.26 3.80 5.01
N TRP A 64 -5.32 4.64 5.43
CA TRP A 64 -5.61 5.99 5.90
C TRP A 64 -6.19 6.85 4.78
N LEU A 65 -5.57 6.88 3.60
CA LEU A 65 -6.02 7.69 2.47
C LEU A 65 -7.43 7.31 2.01
N ALA A 66 -7.76 6.03 1.98
CA ALA A 66 -9.12 5.55 1.69
C ALA A 66 -10.14 6.01 2.76
N GLN A 67 -9.75 6.03 4.03
CA GLN A 67 -10.59 6.51 5.13
C GLN A 67 -10.79 8.03 5.05
N THR A 68 -9.74 8.80 4.77
CA THR A 68 -9.82 10.26 4.59
C THR A 68 -10.68 10.60 3.39
N TRP A 69 -10.48 9.94 2.25
CA TRP A 69 -11.31 10.10 1.05
C TRP A 69 -12.80 9.80 1.32
N TYR A 70 -13.09 8.72 2.04
CA TYR A 70 -14.46 8.38 2.41
C TYR A 70 -15.08 9.43 3.32
N ARG A 71 -14.31 10.00 4.25
CA ARG A 71 -14.76 11.07 5.14
C ARG A 71 -15.00 12.37 4.38
N ASP A 72 -14.14 12.77 3.46
CA ASP A 72 -14.30 14.01 2.68
C ASP A 72 -15.49 13.92 1.72
N MET A 73 -15.69 12.79 1.05
CA MET A 73 -16.83 12.61 0.14
C MET A 73 -18.18 12.48 0.87
N ILE A 74 -18.19 12.07 2.15
CA ILE A 74 -19.41 12.07 2.98
C ILE A 74 -19.60 13.40 3.73
N GLY A 75 -18.51 14.06 4.11
CA GLY A 75 -18.51 15.35 4.78
C GLY A 75 -18.83 16.53 3.86
N GLY A 76 -18.60 16.40 2.55
CA GLY A 76 -18.90 17.43 1.55
C GLY A 76 -20.36 17.53 1.08
N GLY A 77 -21.29 16.82 1.73
CA GLY A 77 -22.70 16.77 1.34
C GLY A 77 -23.69 17.36 2.35
N HIS A 78 -23.23 18.13 3.34
CA HIS A 78 -24.09 18.71 4.37
C HIS A 78 -23.89 20.23 4.50
N ASP A 79 -23.86 20.95 3.38
CA ASP A 79 -23.91 22.42 3.36
C ASP A 79 -25.11 22.96 2.56
N ASP A 80 -26.19 22.17 2.43
CA ASP A 80 -27.44 22.58 1.77
C ASP A 80 -28.51 23.03 2.79
N ARG A 81 -28.09 23.70 3.87
CA ARG A 81 -29.01 24.39 4.81
C ARG A 81 -28.73 25.88 4.78
N SER A 82 -29.31 26.57 3.80
CA SER A 82 -29.72 27.99 3.87
C SER A 82 -31.16 28.09 3.41
#